data_AF-X5RVY0-F1
#
_entry.id   AF-X5RVY0-F1
#
_cell.length_a   1.000
_cell.length_b   1.000
_cell.length_c   1.000
_cell.angle_alpha   90.00
_cell.angle_beta   90.00
_cell.angle_gamma   90.00
#
_symmetry.space_group_name_H-M   'P 1'
#
loop_
_entity.id
_entity.type
_entity.pdbx_description
1 polymer ?
#
loop_
_entity_poly.entity_id
_entity_poly.type
_entity_poly.pdbx_seq_one_letter_code
_entity_poly.pdbx_strand_id
1 'polypeptide(L)'
;MEKTLMTMSPKPDFLSEISEGIKIPEAKMAYFEQRALNGFYDYVMRRFAEEQKNSKLTKATLAKRIGRGPDQVNRMLASPGNWTIGTLARLLVGIAGEEPILTSKKLAGRKPQNMTVEALLEPPSEQPSKLRLPQAPSATASNAKAVEIKFEPA
;
A
#
# COMPACT_ATOMS: atom_id res chain seq x y z
N MET A 1 -4.69 -43.75 -38.32
CA MET A 1 -4.32 -43.61 -36.89
C MET A 1 -5.08 -42.40 -36.36
N GLU A 2 -6.19 -42.63 -35.65
CA GLU A 2 -6.97 -41.55 -35.04
C GLU A 2 -6.25 -41.01 -33.81
N LYS A 3 -6.04 -39.69 -33.74
CA LYS A 3 -5.55 -39.00 -32.55
C LYS A 3 -6.73 -38.74 -31.62
N THR A 4 -6.81 -39.48 -30.52
CA THR A 4 -7.72 -39.17 -29.41
C THR A 4 -7.34 -37.81 -28.82
N LEU A 5 -8.19 -36.80 -29.04
CA LEU A 5 -8.09 -35.51 -28.39
C LEU A 5 -8.57 -35.68 -26.93
N MET A 6 -7.64 -35.71 -25.98
CA MET A 6 -8.00 -35.62 -24.57
C MET A 6 -8.56 -34.22 -24.29
N THR A 7 -9.86 -34.15 -24.00
CA THR A 7 -10.50 -32.94 -23.49
C THR A 7 -9.96 -32.68 -22.08
N MET A 8 -8.96 -31.81 -21.97
CA MET A 8 -8.54 -31.28 -20.67
C MET A 8 -9.70 -30.46 -20.12
N SER A 9 -10.34 -30.93 -19.04
CA SER A 9 -11.32 -30.13 -18.32
C SER A 9 -10.68 -28.81 -17.89
N PRO A 10 -11.33 -27.65 -18.13
CA PRO A 10 -10.82 -26.36 -17.65
C PRO A 10 -10.62 -26.45 -16.13
N LYS A 11 -9.42 -26.14 -15.65
CA LYS A 11 -9.18 -25.96 -14.22
C LYS A 11 -10.18 -24.91 -13.72
N PRO A 12 -11.00 -25.19 -12.69
CA PRO A 12 -11.88 -24.17 -12.14
C PRO A 12 -11.03 -22.99 -11.67
N ASP A 13 -11.49 -21.79 -12.02
CA ASP A 13 -10.84 -20.55 -11.59
C ASP A 13 -10.83 -20.51 -10.06
N PHE A 14 -9.70 -20.18 -9.44
CA PHE A 14 -9.53 -20.22 -7.97
C PHE A 14 -10.62 -19.43 -7.25
N LEU A 15 -11.18 -18.41 -7.89
CA LEU A 15 -12.21 -17.53 -7.36
C LEU A 15 -13.65 -17.94 -7.72
N SER A 16 -13.88 -18.88 -8.65
CA SER A 16 -15.25 -19.21 -9.12
C SER A 16 -16.12 -19.77 -8.00
N GLU A 17 -15.56 -20.67 -7.18
CA GLU A 17 -16.23 -21.26 -6.03
C GLU A 17 -16.62 -20.24 -4.93
N ILE A 18 -16.03 -19.04 -4.92
CA ILE A 18 -16.37 -17.98 -3.95
C ILE A 18 -17.61 -17.19 -4.42
N SER A 19 -17.84 -17.11 -5.74
CA SER A 19 -18.96 -16.39 -6.33
C SER A 19 -20.25 -17.20 -6.48
N GLU A 20 -20.14 -18.53 -6.45
CA GLU A 20 -21.24 -19.45 -6.78
C GLU A 20 -22.26 -19.68 -5.65
N GLY A 21 -22.16 -18.95 -4.53
CA GLY A 21 -23.17 -18.96 -3.46
C GLY A 21 -23.18 -20.21 -2.56
N ILE A 22 -22.21 -21.11 -2.73
CA ILE A 22 -21.97 -22.27 -1.86
C ILE A 22 -21.13 -21.83 -0.64
N LYS A 23 -21.08 -22.66 0.41
CA LYS A 23 -20.13 -22.50 1.52
C LYS A 23 -18.70 -22.33 0.97
N ILE A 24 -18.05 -21.23 1.34
CA ILE A 24 -16.66 -20.95 0.93
C ILE A 24 -15.74 -22.04 1.54
N PRO A 25 -14.87 -22.68 0.75
CA PRO A 25 -13.90 -23.64 1.27
C PRO A 25 -13.01 -23.02 2.35
N GLU A 26 -12.78 -23.75 3.44
CA GLU A 26 -11.97 -23.30 4.58
C GLU A 26 -10.56 -22.88 4.17
N ALA A 27 -9.92 -23.63 3.27
CA ALA A 27 -8.61 -23.31 2.75
C ALA A 27 -8.56 -21.94 2.03
N LYS A 28 -9.64 -21.57 1.32
CA LYS A 28 -9.73 -20.27 0.63
C LYS A 28 -9.96 -19.14 1.64
N MET A 29 -10.77 -19.37 2.67
CA MET A 29 -10.93 -18.42 3.77
C MET A 29 -9.59 -18.17 4.48
N ALA A 30 -8.89 -19.22 4.89
CA ALA A 30 -7.58 -19.12 5.53
C ALA A 30 -6.56 -18.37 4.66
N TYR A 31 -6.60 -18.58 3.34
CA TYR A 31 -5.78 -17.81 2.39
C TYR A 31 -6.09 -16.30 2.43
N PHE A 32 -7.36 -15.91 2.39
CA PHE A 32 -7.73 -14.48 2.42
C PHE A 32 -7.48 -13.83 3.77
N GLU A 33 -7.69 -14.56 4.87
CA GLU A 33 -7.35 -14.12 6.23
C GLU A 33 -5.85 -13.85 6.35
N GLN A 34 -5.02 -14.81 5.96
CA GLN A 34 -3.56 -14.64 5.99
C GLN A 34 -3.11 -13.52 5.04
N ARG A 35 -3.72 -13.40 3.86
CA ARG A 35 -3.41 -12.33 2.90
C ARG A 35 -3.77 -10.95 3.46
N ALA A 36 -4.90 -10.81 4.14
CA ALA A 36 -5.28 -9.56 4.80
C ALA A 36 -4.31 -9.22 5.93
N LEU A 37 -3.95 -10.22 6.75
CA LEU A 37 -3.01 -10.07 7.86
C LEU A 37 -1.62 -9.62 7.37
N ASN A 38 -1.12 -10.23 6.29
CA ASN A 38 0.13 -9.82 5.65
C ASN A 38 0.04 -8.38 5.11
N GLY A 39 -1.07 -8.01 4.47
CA GLY A 39 -1.28 -6.64 4.00
C GLY A 39 -1.25 -5.60 5.11
N PHE A 40 -1.85 -5.89 6.27
CA PHE A 40 -1.77 -5.02 7.44
C PHE A 40 -0.35 -4.94 8.01
N TYR A 41 0.34 -6.08 8.09
CA TYR A 41 1.72 -6.15 8.54
C TYR A 41 2.64 -5.29 7.66
N ASP A 42 2.59 -5.49 6.35
CA ASP A 42 3.41 -4.74 5.39
C ASP A 42 3.16 -3.23 5.49
N TYR A 43 1.89 -2.84 5.64
CA TYR A 43 1.52 -1.44 5.84
C TYR A 43 2.13 -0.86 7.12
N VAL A 44 1.98 -1.55 8.26
CA VAL A 44 2.55 -1.10 9.55
C VAL A 44 4.08 -1.03 9.48
N MET A 45 4.73 -2.03 8.88
CA MET A 45 6.19 -2.07 8.76
C MET A 45 6.71 -0.94 7.87
N ARG A 46 5.99 -0.62 6.78
CA ARG A 46 6.31 0.54 5.94
C ARG A 46 6.20 1.85 6.72
N ARG A 47 5.11 2.07 7.45
CA ARG A 47 4.95 3.27 8.31
C ARG A 47 6.04 3.34 9.38
N PHE A 48 6.40 2.21 9.98
CA PHE A 48 7.48 2.16 10.96
C PHE A 48 8.83 2.55 10.36
N ALA A 49 9.14 2.06 9.16
CA ALA A 49 10.38 2.42 8.45
C ALA A 49 10.41 3.89 8.02
N GLU A 50 9.28 4.46 7.62
CA GLU A 50 9.14 5.89 7.31
C GLU A 50 9.40 6.76 8.55
N GLU A 51 8.78 6.43 9.70
CA GLU A 51 8.96 7.16 10.95
C GLU A 51 10.34 6.97 11.60
N GLN A 52 11.00 5.84 11.34
CA GLN A 52 12.41 5.67 11.69
C GLN A 52 13.30 6.70 10.98
N LYS A 53 13.00 7.02 9.72
CA LYS A 53 13.78 7.98 8.92
C LYS A 53 13.43 9.43 9.30
N ASN A 54 12.15 9.75 9.46
CA ASN A 54 11.68 11.12 9.67
C ASN A 54 11.83 11.58 11.13
N SER A 55 11.40 10.74 12.07
CA SER A 55 11.24 11.10 13.48
C SER A 55 12.24 10.37 14.40
N LYS A 56 13.17 9.59 13.83
CA LYS A 56 14.10 8.70 14.56
C LYS A 56 13.36 7.77 15.56
N LEU A 57 12.16 7.31 15.21
CA LEU A 57 11.37 6.44 16.06
C LEU A 57 12.08 5.10 16.29
N THR A 58 12.40 4.76 17.53
CA THR A 58 12.97 3.44 17.85
C THR A 58 11.90 2.50 18.41
N LYS A 59 12.16 1.18 18.41
CA LYS A 59 11.29 0.21 19.07
C LYS A 59 11.12 0.50 20.57
N ALA A 60 12.17 0.99 21.23
CA ALA A 60 12.11 1.38 22.64
C ALA A 60 11.19 2.60 22.86
N THR A 61 11.27 3.59 21.97
CA THR A 61 10.38 4.75 22.00
C THR A 61 8.93 4.34 21.73
N LEU A 62 8.70 3.47 20.74
CA LEU A 62 7.37 2.93 20.44
C LEU A 62 6.79 2.19 21.64
N ALA A 63 7.58 1.32 22.29
CA ALA A 63 7.18 0.58 23.49
C ALA A 63 6.69 1.52 24.61
N LYS A 64 7.45 2.59 24.87
CA LYS A 64 7.04 3.64 25.81
C LYS A 64 5.75 4.33 25.39
N ARG A 65 5.61 4.70 24.11
CA ARG A 65 4.41 5.38 23.58
C ARG A 65 3.14 4.57 23.73
N ILE A 66 3.19 3.26 23.47
CA ILE A 66 2.00 2.39 23.52
C ILE A 66 1.81 1.72 24.89
N GLY A 67 2.66 2.02 25.88
CA GLY A 67 2.59 1.46 27.23
C GLY A 67 2.84 -0.06 27.28
N ARG A 68 3.79 -0.57 26.48
CA ARG A 68 4.10 -2.01 26.41
C ARG A 68 5.59 -2.26 26.64
N GLY A 69 5.93 -3.48 27.06
CA GLY A 69 7.32 -3.91 27.20
C GLY A 69 8.03 -4.00 25.84
N PRO A 70 9.35 -3.74 25.77
CA PRO A 70 10.13 -3.81 24.53
C PRO A 70 10.08 -5.20 23.88
N ASP A 71 10.03 -6.28 24.67
CA ASP A 71 9.91 -7.65 24.15
C ASP A 71 8.56 -7.89 23.45
N GLN A 72 7.48 -7.29 23.99
CA GLN A 72 6.17 -7.37 23.36
C GLN A 72 6.17 -6.66 22.01
N VAL A 73 6.76 -5.46 21.93
CA VAL A 73 6.88 -4.71 20.67
C VAL A 73 7.77 -5.44 19.67
N ASN A 74 8.89 -6.01 20.12
CA ASN A 74 9.76 -6.82 19.27
C ASN A 74 9.00 -8.00 18.66
N ARG A 75 8.22 -8.73 19.47
CA ARG A 75 7.40 -9.84 18.98
C ARG A 75 6.30 -9.38 18.04
N MET A 76 5.60 -8.29 18.38
CA MET A 76 4.56 -7.72 17.52
C MET A 76 5.13 -7.38 16.13
N LEU A 77 6.27 -6.70 16.08
CA LEU A 77 6.91 -6.27 14.83
C LEU A 77 7.69 -7.39 14.11
N ALA A 78 7.85 -8.57 14.71
CA ALA A 78 8.53 -9.70 14.07
C ALA A 78 7.59 -10.50 13.18
N SER A 79 6.31 -10.63 13.57
CA SER A 79 5.30 -11.37 12.81
C SER A 79 3.89 -10.95 13.23
N PRO A 80 2.92 -10.92 12.29
CA PRO A 80 1.56 -10.53 12.60
C PRO A 80 0.69 -11.65 13.19
N GLY A 81 1.23 -12.85 13.46
CA GLY A 81 0.45 -14.08 13.70
C GLY A 81 -0.76 -13.96 14.64
N ASN A 82 -0.65 -13.25 15.77
CA ASN A 82 -1.76 -13.04 16.72
C ASN A 82 -2.27 -11.59 16.74
N TRP A 83 -2.12 -10.85 15.64
CA TRP A 83 -2.61 -9.48 15.59
C TRP A 83 -4.13 -9.47 15.48
N THR A 84 -4.73 -8.68 16.37
CA THR A 84 -6.13 -8.26 16.26
C THR A 84 -6.20 -6.84 15.70
N ILE A 85 -7.40 -6.39 15.36
CA ILE A 85 -7.64 -4.98 14.97
C ILE A 85 -7.13 -4.02 16.06
N GLY A 86 -7.29 -4.37 17.34
CA GLY A 86 -6.77 -3.58 18.46
C GLY A 86 -5.24 -3.51 18.50
N THR A 87 -4.55 -4.57 18.06
CA THR A 87 -3.09 -4.55 17.90
C THR A 87 -2.68 -3.63 16.76
N LEU A 88 -3.34 -3.76 15.60
CA LEU A 88 -3.11 -2.89 14.44
C LEU A 88 -3.28 -1.41 14.79
N ALA A 89 -4.43 -1.05 15.38
CA ALA A 89 -4.73 0.33 15.77
C ALA A 89 -3.70 0.88 16.76
N ARG A 90 -3.34 0.10 17.78
CA ARG A 90 -2.33 0.51 18.77
C ARG A 90 -0.97 0.78 18.11
N LEU A 91 -0.55 -0.07 17.18
CA LEU A 91 0.72 0.11 16.47
C LEU A 91 0.69 1.36 15.59
N LEU A 92 -0.36 1.57 14.80
CA LEU A 92 -0.47 2.74 13.93
C LEU A 92 -0.53 4.06 14.70
N VAL A 93 -1.31 4.13 15.77
CA VAL A 93 -1.36 5.29 16.66
C VAL A 93 0.01 5.52 17.32
N GLY A 94 0.68 4.46 17.78
CA GLY A 94 2.00 4.59 18.42
C GLY A 94 3.12 5.01 17.46
N ILE A 95 3.05 4.57 16.22
CA ILE A 95 4.06 4.82 15.19
C ILE A 95 3.86 6.21 14.58
N ALA A 96 2.69 6.44 13.98
CA ALA A 96 2.42 7.60 13.13
C ALA A 96 1.27 8.49 13.65
N GLY A 97 0.61 8.12 14.75
CA GLY A 97 -0.59 8.83 15.22
C GLY A 97 -1.79 8.64 14.30
N GLU A 98 -1.84 7.54 13.56
CA GLU A 98 -2.86 7.29 12.53
C GLU A 98 -3.94 6.30 13.00
N GLU A 99 -5.17 6.52 12.52
CA GLU A 99 -6.29 5.60 12.69
C GLU A 99 -6.43 4.67 11.47
N PRO A 100 -6.59 3.34 11.65
CA PRO A 100 -6.82 2.43 10.53
C PRO A 100 -8.23 2.59 9.94
N ILE A 101 -8.32 3.08 8.70
CA ILE A 101 -9.57 3.12 7.92
C ILE A 101 -9.57 1.96 6.92
N LEU A 102 -10.57 1.08 7.03
CA LEU A 102 -10.69 -0.11 6.20
C LEU A 102 -11.48 0.18 4.93
N THR A 103 -10.94 -0.24 3.79
CA THR A 103 -11.66 -0.29 2.51
C THR A 103 -11.61 -1.71 1.96
N SER A 104 -12.63 -2.09 1.19
CA SER A 104 -12.71 -3.42 0.59
C SER A 104 -12.89 -3.31 -0.92
N LYS A 105 -12.51 -4.38 -1.64
CA LYS A 105 -12.64 -4.47 -3.11
C LYS A 105 -13.22 -5.83 -3.46
N LYS A 106 -14.14 -5.86 -4.42
CA LYS A 106 -14.73 -7.11 -4.94
C LYS A 106 -13.63 -8.08 -5.39
N LEU A 107 -13.85 -9.37 -5.11
CA LEU A 107 -12.97 -10.45 -5.57
C LEU A 107 -13.27 -10.82 -7.03
N ALA A 108 -14.55 -10.79 -7.42
CA ALA A 108 -14.98 -11.06 -8.79
C ALA A 108 -14.40 -10.04 -9.78
N GLY A 109 -13.96 -10.53 -10.94
CA GLY A 109 -13.41 -9.71 -12.02
C GLY A 109 -11.99 -9.18 -11.78
N ARG A 110 -11.27 -9.69 -10.77
CA ARG A 110 -9.85 -9.37 -10.60
C ARG A 110 -9.05 -10.04 -11.72
N LYS A 111 -8.26 -9.25 -12.45
CA LYS A 111 -7.25 -9.80 -13.36
C LYS A 111 -6.25 -10.64 -12.54
N PRO A 112 -5.82 -11.80 -13.03
CA PRO A 112 -4.74 -12.56 -12.40
C PRO A 112 -3.53 -11.63 -12.21
N GLN A 113 -2.99 -11.57 -11.00
CA GLN A 113 -1.75 -10.83 -10.73
C GLN A 113 -0.50 -11.61 -11.10
N ASN A 114 -0.66 -12.84 -11.59
CA ASN A 114 0.46 -13.61 -12.11
C ASN A 114 1.00 -12.85 -13.32
N MET A 115 2.22 -12.33 -13.20
CA MET A 115 2.98 -11.88 -14.35
C MET A 115 3.16 -13.10 -15.26
N THR A 116 2.56 -13.07 -16.44
CA THR A 116 3.04 -13.89 -17.55
C THR A 116 4.50 -13.53 -17.79
N VAL A 117 5.32 -14.48 -18.23
CA VAL A 117 6.74 -14.23 -18.53
C VAL A 117 6.86 -13.11 -19.58
N GLU A 118 5.90 -12.98 -20.50
CA GLU A 118 5.77 -11.84 -21.40
C GLU A 118 5.69 -10.48 -20.67
N ALA A 119 4.93 -10.38 -19.57
CA ALA A 119 4.80 -9.12 -18.82
C ALA A 119 6.07 -8.72 -18.05
N LEU A 120 7.02 -9.65 -17.86
CA LEU A 120 8.36 -9.37 -17.32
C LEU A 120 9.37 -8.98 -18.41
N LEU A 121 9.10 -9.37 -19.66
CA LEU A 121 9.90 -9.07 -20.85
C LEU A 121 9.42 -7.82 -21.59
N GLU A 122 8.20 -7.34 -21.30
CA GLU A 122 7.71 -6.04 -21.77
C GLU A 122 8.60 -4.93 -21.18
N PRO A 123 9.30 -4.14 -22.01
CA PRO A 123 10.05 -2.99 -21.50
C PRO A 123 9.08 -2.05 -20.80
N PRO A 124 9.48 -1.40 -19.69
CA PRO A 124 8.62 -0.51 -18.96
C PRO A 124 8.03 0.51 -19.93
N SER A 125 6.72 0.45 -20.15
CA SER A 125 6.03 1.39 -21.01
C SER A 125 6.31 2.78 -20.44
N GLU A 126 7.07 3.60 -21.17
CA GLU A 126 7.26 5.01 -20.88
C GLU A 126 5.87 5.64 -20.89
N GLN A 127 5.25 5.76 -19.71
CA GLN A 127 4.25 6.80 -19.54
C GLN A 127 5.00 8.11 -19.80
N PRO A 128 4.55 8.99 -20.71
CA PRO A 128 5.18 10.28 -20.89
C PRO A 128 5.01 11.07 -19.60
N SER A 129 6.03 11.00 -18.75
CA SER A 129 6.34 11.97 -17.73
C SER A 129 6.41 13.30 -18.46
N LYS A 130 5.34 14.10 -18.37
CA LYS A 130 5.44 15.54 -18.59
C LYS A 130 6.46 16.04 -17.58
N LEU A 131 7.74 16.08 -17.98
CA LEU A 131 8.78 16.81 -17.28
C LEU A 131 8.34 18.27 -17.29
N ARG A 132 7.67 18.68 -16.22
CA ARG A 132 7.62 20.09 -15.86
C ARG A 132 9.04 20.43 -15.41
N LEU A 133 9.85 20.99 -16.31
CA LEU A 133 11.15 21.52 -15.94
C LEU A 133 10.96 22.55 -14.81
N PRO A 134 11.81 22.54 -13.77
CA PRO A 134 11.91 23.67 -12.87
C PRO A 134 12.46 24.86 -13.66
N GLN A 135 11.68 25.95 -13.74
CA GLN A 135 12.22 27.22 -14.25
C GLN A 135 13.26 27.72 -13.23
N ALA A 136 14.51 27.83 -13.68
CA ALA A 136 15.57 28.50 -12.94
C ALA A 136 15.56 30.01 -13.24
N PRO A 137 15.94 30.86 -12.27
CA PRO A 137 15.88 32.32 -12.42
C PRO A 137 17.07 32.85 -13.25
N SER A 138 16.80 33.57 -14.34
CA SER A 138 17.80 34.40 -15.02
C SER A 138 17.71 35.83 -14.50
N ALA A 139 18.80 36.32 -13.91
CA ALA A 139 18.91 37.66 -13.36
C ALA A 139 19.31 38.70 -14.42
N THR A 140 18.79 39.92 -14.21
CA THR A 140 19.40 41.24 -14.50
C THR A 140 19.40 41.75 -15.94
N ALA A 141 18.55 42.74 -16.25
CA ALA A 141 18.96 44.16 -16.36
C ALA A 141 17.81 45.06 -16.85
N SER A 142 17.34 45.93 -15.95
CA SER A 142 17.02 47.36 -16.14
C SER A 142 16.51 47.84 -17.50
N ASN A 143 15.27 48.37 -17.55
CA ASN A 143 15.12 49.79 -17.87
C ASN A 143 13.80 50.40 -17.32
N ALA A 144 13.90 51.67 -16.95
CA ALA A 144 12.95 52.46 -16.16
C ALA A 144 11.75 53.01 -16.96
N LYS A 145 10.59 53.22 -16.30
CA LYS A 145 9.92 54.53 -16.11
C LYS A 145 8.52 54.46 -15.46
N ALA A 146 8.28 55.43 -14.56
CA ALA A 146 7.03 56.10 -14.14
C ALA A 146 5.87 55.24 -13.56
N VAL A 147 5.59 55.27 -12.25
CA VAL A 147 4.84 56.27 -11.46
C VAL A 147 3.39 56.46 -11.92
N GLU A 148 2.44 55.91 -11.14
CA GLU A 148 1.36 56.68 -10.50
C GLU A 148 0.59 55.79 -9.51
N ILE A 149 0.67 56.13 -8.22
CA ILE A 149 -0.18 55.56 -7.16
C ILE A 149 -1.34 56.54 -6.99
N LYS A 150 -2.57 56.11 -7.29
CA LYS A 150 -3.78 56.80 -6.84
C LYS A 150 -4.35 56.09 -5.63
N PHE A 151 -4.17 56.71 -4.48
CA PHE A 151 -5.02 56.49 -3.31
C PHE A 151 -6.08 57.59 -3.33
N GLU A 152 -7.35 57.21 -3.30
CA GLU A 152 -8.38 58.09 -2.71
C GLU A 152 -9.31 57.31 -1.78
N PRO A 153 -9.70 57.91 -0.64
CA PRO A 153 -10.35 57.23 0.47
C PRO A 153 -11.86 57.51 0.54
N ALA A 154 -12.57 56.69 1.34
CA ALA A 154 -13.65 57.14 2.21
C ALA A 154 -13.79 56.16 3.38
#